data_AF-A0A6P9AGX9-F1
#
_entry.id   AF-A0A6P9AGX9-F1
#
_cell.length_a   1.000
_cell.length_b   1.000
_cell.length_c   1.000
_cell.angle_alpha   90.00
_cell.angle_beta   90.00
_cell.angle_gamma   90.00
#
_symmetry.space_group_name_H-M   'P 1'
#
loop_
_entity.id
_entity.type
_entity.pdbx_description
1 polymer ?
#
loop_
_entity_poly.entity_id
_entity_poly.type
_entity_poly.pdbx_seq_one_letter_code
_entity_poly.pdbx_strand_id
1 'polypeptide(L)'
;MPGGQPRTGGRSSGGSGSGSSGGRSRNELWRLLTEYCTPRRDCGVTLPSGPCGRIHVKDKRVQIIVERRQYLHSSICSDKDCETTVEQVFYKNPDKKRPVFSDGKFFGQSSPALVAKIEKAFTDLIDEFASTVKPGKEENTEDLPVLYESCCAGHCDDLIYLLEFGKIKALDRYTKEEFSEVMSCYHGGQAVGHHMSFFMHYIVHFFIGTKLLLYNNVEQAPKLHRMYDSACDGQTFLPYQRKNLHLWMKDLDVTTEMCKAAFRCIYLYVYWRRKFEPDYNIETDRILELGNGERIGFWCFSSS
;
A
#
# COMPACT_ATOMS: atom_id res chain seq x y z
N MET A 1 -9.92 35.59 -42.91
CA MET A 1 -10.30 34.49 -42.00
C MET A 1 -9.56 33.22 -42.40
N PRO A 2 -8.61 32.73 -41.60
CA PRO A 2 -8.11 31.37 -41.74
C PRO A 2 -8.57 30.52 -40.55
N GLY A 3 -9.24 29.41 -40.89
CA GLY A 3 -9.76 28.43 -39.94
C GLY A 3 -8.67 27.58 -39.30
N GLY A 4 -8.90 27.23 -38.04
CA GLY A 4 -8.10 26.28 -37.30
C GLY A 4 -8.40 24.83 -37.71
N GLN A 5 -7.35 24.02 -37.69
CA GLN A 5 -7.44 22.57 -37.53
C GLN A 5 -6.50 22.10 -36.41
N PRO A 6 -6.82 20.96 -35.77
CA PRO A 6 -6.31 20.62 -34.44
C PRO A 6 -5.02 19.81 -34.49
N ARG A 7 -4.18 20.03 -33.46
CA ARG A 7 -2.97 19.26 -33.15
C ARG A 7 -3.32 17.82 -32.79
N THR A 8 -2.83 16.86 -33.59
CA THR A 8 -2.77 15.44 -33.20
C THR A 8 -1.55 15.21 -32.32
N GLY A 9 -1.80 14.72 -31.10
CA GLY A 9 -0.78 14.38 -30.12
C GLY A 9 0.12 13.23 -30.58
N GLY A 10 1.42 13.48 -30.55
CA GLY A 10 2.46 12.47 -30.71
C GLY A 10 2.44 11.52 -29.52
N ARG A 11 2.15 10.24 -29.81
CA ARG A 11 2.47 9.11 -28.93
C ARG A 11 3.99 9.04 -28.80
N SER A 12 4.51 9.39 -27.63
CA SER A 12 5.88 9.06 -27.25
C SER A 12 5.93 7.58 -26.86
N SER A 13 6.46 6.78 -27.77
CA SER A 13 6.86 5.39 -27.58
C SER A 13 7.90 5.29 -26.46
N GLY A 14 7.65 4.37 -25.53
CA GLY A 14 8.53 4.07 -24.40
C GLY A 14 9.94 3.70 -24.85
N GLY A 15 10.92 4.46 -24.36
CA GLY A 15 12.32 4.15 -24.51
C GLY A 15 12.69 2.95 -23.66
N SER A 16 13.14 1.90 -24.35
CA SER A 16 13.90 0.79 -23.80
C SER A 16 15.23 1.31 -23.22
N GLY A 17 15.31 1.38 -21.90
CA GLY A 17 16.53 1.63 -21.15
C GLY A 17 17.08 0.33 -20.58
N SER A 18 18.23 -0.08 -21.11
CA SER A 18 19.05 -1.23 -20.74
C SER A 18 19.59 -1.18 -19.31
N GLY A 19 19.49 -2.31 -18.60
CA GLY A 19 20.50 -2.77 -17.63
C GLY A 19 20.51 -2.12 -16.24
N SER A 20 19.60 -2.51 -15.35
CA SER A 20 19.88 -2.49 -13.91
C SER A 20 19.11 -3.60 -13.20
N SER A 21 19.77 -4.24 -12.23
CA SER A 21 19.22 -5.27 -11.36
C SER A 21 17.96 -4.85 -10.58
N GLY A 22 17.63 -3.56 -10.54
CA GLY A 22 16.47 -3.00 -9.84
C GLY A 22 15.09 -3.29 -10.44
N GLY A 23 15.04 -3.71 -11.70
CA GLY A 23 13.78 -4.16 -12.31
C GLY A 23 13.28 -5.49 -11.72
N ARG A 24 14.18 -6.33 -11.19
CA ARG A 24 13.87 -7.67 -10.68
C ARG A 24 13.27 -7.64 -9.28
N SER A 25 13.87 -6.93 -8.33
CA SER A 25 13.41 -6.82 -6.93
C SER A 25 11.98 -6.27 -6.86
N ARG A 26 11.73 -5.16 -7.59
CA ARG A 26 10.43 -4.51 -7.67
C ARG A 26 9.36 -5.44 -8.21
N ASN A 27 9.62 -6.10 -9.35
CA ASN A 27 8.65 -7.00 -9.97
C ASN A 27 8.40 -8.26 -9.12
N GLU A 28 9.42 -8.74 -8.40
CA GLU A 28 9.33 -9.91 -7.53
C GLU A 28 8.45 -9.65 -6.31
N LEU A 29 8.61 -8.52 -5.62
CA LEU A 29 7.74 -8.15 -4.49
C LEU A 29 6.26 -8.15 -4.91
N TRP A 30 5.95 -7.54 -6.05
CA TRP A 30 4.58 -7.49 -6.55
C TRP A 30 4.04 -8.87 -6.94
N ARG A 31 4.87 -9.70 -7.57
CA ARG A 31 4.51 -11.09 -7.90
C ARG A 31 4.19 -11.87 -6.64
N LEU A 32 5.01 -11.78 -5.61
CA LEU A 32 4.83 -12.48 -4.33
C LEU A 32 3.60 -11.98 -3.59
N LEU A 33 3.37 -10.67 -3.55
CA LEU A 33 2.15 -10.07 -2.97
C LEU A 33 0.88 -10.51 -3.72
N THR A 34 0.97 -10.69 -5.04
CA THR A 34 -0.13 -11.26 -5.84
C THR A 34 -0.38 -12.72 -5.48
N GLU A 35 0.69 -13.52 -5.43
CA GLU A 35 0.64 -14.93 -5.05
C GLU A 35 0.03 -15.11 -3.66
N TYR A 36 0.38 -14.23 -2.73
CA TYR A 36 -0.16 -14.19 -1.38
C TYR A 36 -1.67 -13.95 -1.35
N CYS A 37 -2.18 -13.14 -2.27
CA CYS A 37 -3.61 -12.86 -2.39
C CYS A 37 -4.36 -13.83 -3.34
N THR A 38 -3.66 -14.62 -4.15
CA THR A 38 -4.26 -15.49 -5.19
C THR A 38 -5.09 -16.66 -4.61
N PRO A 39 -4.69 -17.34 -3.51
CA PRO A 39 -5.54 -18.31 -2.83
C PRO A 39 -6.88 -17.73 -2.34
N ARG A 40 -6.97 -16.39 -2.25
CA ARG A 40 -8.12 -15.62 -1.75
C ARG A 40 -8.96 -15.03 -2.89
N ARG A 41 -8.80 -15.53 -4.13
CA ARG A 41 -9.43 -15.00 -5.34
C ARG A 41 -10.15 -16.09 -6.12
N ASP A 42 -11.46 -15.99 -6.14
CA ASP A 42 -12.18 -16.08 -7.40
C ASP A 42 -12.87 -14.72 -7.57
N CYS A 43 -12.35 -13.88 -8.48
CA CYS A 43 -13.01 -12.62 -8.81
C CYS A 43 -14.22 -12.98 -9.65
N GLY A 44 -15.35 -13.19 -8.98
CA GLY A 44 -16.60 -13.47 -9.66
C GLY A 44 -16.99 -12.33 -10.59
N VAL A 45 -17.85 -12.61 -11.55
CA VAL A 45 -18.36 -11.63 -12.51
C VAL A 45 -19.77 -11.23 -12.11
N THR A 46 -20.01 -9.92 -11.98
CA THR A 46 -21.35 -9.38 -11.75
C THR A 46 -22.14 -9.46 -13.05
N LEU A 47 -23.28 -10.15 -13.00
CA LEU A 47 -24.17 -10.34 -14.14
C LEU A 47 -25.64 -10.15 -13.73
N PRO A 48 -26.50 -9.72 -14.66
CA PRO A 48 -27.94 -9.61 -14.42
C PRO A 48 -28.54 -10.97 -14.05
N SER A 49 -29.32 -10.98 -12.98
CA SER A 49 -29.95 -12.16 -12.40
C SER A 49 -31.42 -11.88 -12.05
N GLY A 50 -32.23 -12.93 -12.10
CA GLY A 50 -33.62 -12.90 -11.67
C GLY A 50 -33.83 -13.51 -10.28
N PRO A 51 -35.08 -13.60 -9.80
CA PRO A 51 -35.42 -14.33 -8.58
C PRO A 51 -34.97 -15.80 -8.59
N CYS A 52 -34.74 -16.37 -9.77
CA CYS A 52 -34.20 -17.71 -9.96
C CYS A 52 -32.71 -17.86 -9.60
N GLY A 53 -32.00 -16.74 -9.34
CA GLY A 53 -30.58 -16.72 -9.01
C GLY A 53 -29.65 -17.10 -10.17
N ARG A 54 -30.15 -17.08 -11.40
CA ARG A 54 -29.43 -17.45 -12.64
C ARG A 54 -29.21 -16.24 -13.52
N ILE A 55 -28.23 -16.33 -14.42
CA ILE A 55 -27.82 -15.29 -15.36
C ILE A 55 -28.88 -15.09 -16.44
N HIS A 56 -29.34 -13.86 -16.65
CA HIS A 56 -30.27 -13.50 -17.72
C HIS A 56 -29.50 -12.79 -18.84
N VAL A 57 -29.32 -13.47 -19.97
CA VAL A 57 -28.56 -12.95 -21.11
C VAL A 57 -29.46 -12.05 -21.97
N LYS A 58 -29.60 -10.78 -21.56
CA LYS A 58 -30.48 -9.80 -22.22
C LYS A 58 -29.79 -8.93 -23.27
N ASP A 59 -28.47 -8.76 -23.16
CA ASP A 59 -27.71 -7.93 -24.08
C ASP A 59 -26.47 -8.65 -24.63
N LYS A 60 -25.94 -8.10 -25.72
CA LYS A 60 -24.77 -8.64 -26.43
C LYS A 60 -23.52 -8.67 -25.54
N ARG A 61 -23.40 -7.76 -24.57
CA ARG A 61 -22.24 -7.69 -23.66
C ARG A 61 -22.25 -8.88 -22.70
N VAL A 62 -23.38 -9.18 -22.08
CA VAL A 62 -23.58 -10.34 -21.21
C VAL A 62 -23.37 -11.63 -22.00
N GLN A 63 -23.89 -11.71 -23.23
CA GLN A 63 -23.69 -12.87 -24.10
C GLN A 63 -22.20 -13.15 -24.33
N ILE A 64 -21.42 -12.14 -24.72
CA ILE A 64 -19.97 -12.27 -24.92
C ILE A 64 -19.24 -12.68 -23.63
N ILE A 65 -19.68 -12.15 -22.47
CA ILE A 65 -19.07 -12.48 -21.18
C ILE A 65 -19.28 -13.95 -20.82
N VAL A 66 -20.50 -14.47 -21.02
CA VAL A 66 -20.89 -15.85 -20.74
C VAL A 66 -20.22 -16.82 -21.70
N GLU A 67 -20.26 -16.58 -23.00
CA GLU A 67 -19.65 -17.45 -24.03
C GLU A 67 -18.14 -17.63 -23.82
N ARG A 68 -17.44 -16.60 -23.34
CA ARG A 68 -16.00 -16.65 -23.05
C ARG A 68 -15.65 -17.37 -21.75
N ARG A 69 -16.65 -17.75 -20.93
CA ARG A 69 -16.47 -18.28 -19.58
C ARG A 69 -17.32 -19.52 -19.37
N GLN A 70 -16.78 -20.67 -19.74
CA GLN A 70 -17.46 -21.98 -19.68
C GLN A 70 -18.12 -22.28 -18.32
N TYR A 71 -17.51 -21.85 -17.21
CA TYR A 71 -18.04 -22.09 -15.86
C TYR A 71 -19.39 -21.40 -15.58
N LEU A 72 -19.78 -20.41 -16.39
CA LEU A 72 -21.05 -19.70 -16.26
C LEU A 72 -22.21 -20.41 -16.97
N HIS A 73 -21.94 -21.36 -17.86
CA HIS A 73 -22.97 -21.95 -18.73
C HIS A 73 -24.05 -22.70 -17.94
N SER A 74 -23.68 -23.34 -16.83
CA SER A 74 -24.62 -24.02 -15.92
C SER A 74 -25.51 -23.05 -15.12
N SER A 75 -25.16 -21.77 -15.11
CA SER A 75 -25.84 -20.73 -14.34
C SER A 75 -26.76 -19.86 -15.20
N ILE A 76 -26.97 -20.19 -16.47
CA ILE A 76 -27.85 -19.41 -17.38
C ILE A 76 -29.32 -19.76 -17.09
N CYS A 77 -30.18 -18.74 -17.02
CA CYS A 77 -31.61 -18.93 -16.93
C CYS A 77 -32.17 -19.38 -18.29
N SER A 78 -32.91 -20.49 -18.30
CA SER A 78 -33.57 -21.02 -19.50
C SER A 78 -34.99 -20.47 -19.70
N ASP A 79 -35.55 -19.84 -18.66
CA ASP A 79 -36.91 -19.31 -18.67
C ASP A 79 -36.92 -17.90 -19.27
N LYS A 80 -37.67 -17.74 -20.37
CA LYS A 80 -37.78 -16.48 -21.12
C LYS A 80 -38.66 -15.46 -20.42
N ASP A 81 -39.57 -15.92 -19.57
CA ASP A 81 -40.54 -15.08 -18.87
C ASP A 81 -40.03 -14.70 -17.47
N CYS A 82 -38.86 -15.21 -17.07
CA CYS A 82 -38.24 -14.85 -15.80
C CYS A 82 -37.71 -13.40 -15.86
N GLU A 83 -38.20 -12.56 -14.96
CA GLU A 83 -37.79 -11.16 -14.86
C GLU A 83 -36.35 -11.02 -14.34
N THR A 84 -35.65 -9.97 -14.79
CA THR A 84 -34.33 -9.60 -14.26
C THR A 84 -34.54 -8.50 -13.25
N THR A 85 -34.24 -8.79 -11.99
CA THR A 85 -34.58 -7.92 -10.87
C THR A 85 -33.35 -7.37 -10.17
N VAL A 86 -32.20 -8.05 -10.26
CA VAL A 86 -30.98 -7.71 -9.52
C VAL A 86 -29.72 -8.04 -10.33
N GLU A 87 -28.58 -7.56 -9.85
CA GLU A 87 -27.26 -8.05 -10.28
C GLU A 87 -26.71 -9.03 -9.24
N GLN A 88 -26.04 -10.09 -9.70
CA GLN A 88 -25.45 -11.12 -8.84
C GLN A 88 -24.04 -11.48 -9.32
N VAL A 89 -23.16 -11.84 -8.38
CA VAL A 89 -21.77 -12.20 -8.67
C VAL A 89 -21.62 -13.72 -8.84
N PHE A 90 -21.04 -14.15 -9.96
CA PHE A 90 -20.83 -15.55 -10.33
C PHE A 90 -19.34 -15.93 -10.33
N TYR A 91 -18.97 -16.97 -9.59
CA TYR A 91 -17.59 -17.37 -9.32
C TYR A 91 -17.22 -18.66 -10.05
N LYS A 92 -15.96 -18.81 -10.49
CA LYS A 92 -15.48 -20.06 -11.11
C LYS A 92 -15.36 -21.19 -10.10
N ASN A 93 -14.95 -20.89 -8.86
CA ASN A 93 -14.90 -21.80 -7.73
C ASN A 93 -15.74 -21.24 -6.58
N PRO A 94 -16.96 -21.76 -6.39
CA PRO A 94 -17.85 -21.35 -5.31
C PRO A 94 -17.23 -21.50 -3.91
N ASP A 95 -16.33 -22.46 -3.72
CA ASP A 95 -15.69 -22.72 -2.42
C ASP A 95 -14.55 -21.73 -2.11
N LYS A 96 -14.10 -20.97 -3.12
CA LYS A 96 -13.11 -19.88 -2.98
C LYS A 96 -13.78 -18.50 -2.91
N LYS A 97 -15.09 -18.45 -2.62
CA LYS A 97 -15.84 -17.23 -2.28
C LYS A 97 -15.36 -16.64 -0.95
N ARG A 98 -14.16 -16.05 -0.94
CA ARG A 98 -13.74 -15.22 0.18
C ARG A 98 -13.34 -13.88 -0.38
N PRO A 99 -14.01 -12.79 0.03
CA PRO A 99 -13.46 -11.48 -0.25
C PRO A 99 -12.06 -11.42 0.38
N VAL A 100 -11.12 -10.81 -0.34
CA VAL A 100 -9.76 -10.58 0.17
C VAL A 100 -9.80 -9.87 1.52
N PHE A 101 -10.87 -9.10 1.76
CA PHE A 101 -11.11 -8.33 2.96
C PHE A 101 -12.60 -8.40 3.34
N SER A 102 -12.94 -8.83 4.56
CA SER A 102 -14.28 -8.62 5.18
C SER A 102 -14.08 -8.11 6.60
N ASP A 103 -14.87 -7.12 7.00
CA ASP A 103 -14.89 -6.60 8.38
C ASP A 103 -13.52 -6.20 8.95
N GLY A 104 -12.62 -5.65 8.12
CA GLY A 104 -11.30 -5.24 8.59
C GLY A 104 -10.22 -6.33 8.54
N LYS A 105 -10.54 -7.56 8.12
CA LYS A 105 -9.64 -8.72 8.19
C LYS A 105 -9.43 -9.35 6.80
N PHE A 106 -8.21 -9.79 6.50
CA PHE A 106 -7.99 -10.68 5.36
C PHE A 106 -8.23 -12.14 5.74
N PHE A 107 -8.84 -12.91 4.84
CA PHE A 107 -9.17 -14.32 5.09
C PHE A 107 -8.16 -15.29 4.47
N GLY A 108 -7.69 -16.27 5.26
CA GLY A 108 -6.91 -17.43 4.81
C GLY A 108 -5.45 -17.42 5.29
N GLN A 109 -4.93 -18.57 5.71
CA GLN A 109 -3.53 -18.71 6.11
C GLN A 109 -2.62 -18.76 4.89
N SER A 110 -1.72 -17.79 4.75
CA SER A 110 -0.62 -17.89 3.78
C SER A 110 0.52 -18.70 4.37
N SER A 111 1.30 -19.37 3.53
CA SER A 111 2.43 -20.16 4.02
C SER A 111 3.49 -19.23 4.66
N PRO A 112 4.09 -19.61 5.81
CA PRO A 112 5.18 -18.85 6.41
C PRO A 112 6.35 -18.61 5.44
N ALA A 113 6.60 -19.56 4.54
CA ALA A 113 7.61 -19.43 3.50
C ALA A 113 7.31 -18.32 2.49
N LEU A 114 6.04 -18.09 2.14
CA LEU A 114 5.66 -17.00 1.24
C LEU A 114 5.77 -15.64 1.94
N VAL A 115 5.40 -15.56 3.22
CA VAL A 115 5.59 -14.36 4.05
C VAL A 115 7.07 -13.97 4.09
N ALA A 116 7.95 -14.92 4.42
CA ALA A 116 9.39 -14.68 4.48
C ALA A 116 9.98 -14.20 3.13
N LYS A 117 9.46 -14.70 2.00
CA LYS A 117 9.86 -14.21 0.67
C LYS A 117 9.43 -12.77 0.42
N ILE A 118 8.22 -12.40 0.85
CA ILE A 118 7.70 -11.03 0.73
C ILE A 118 8.52 -10.07 1.59
N GLU A 119 8.78 -10.44 2.84
CA GLU A 119 9.61 -9.68 3.77
C GLU A 119 10.99 -9.44 3.15
N LYS A 120 11.66 -10.50 2.72
CA LYS A 120 12.96 -10.38 2.05
C LYS A 120 12.90 -9.49 0.81
N ALA A 121 11.91 -9.68 -0.07
CA ALA A 121 11.81 -8.88 -1.29
C ALA A 121 11.53 -7.40 -0.99
N PHE A 122 10.82 -7.10 0.09
CA PHE A 122 10.57 -5.74 0.54
C PHE A 122 11.83 -5.11 1.17
N THR A 123 12.55 -5.86 2.02
CA THR A 123 13.86 -5.44 2.54
C THR A 123 14.84 -5.15 1.42
N ASP A 124 15.00 -6.09 0.48
CA ASP A 124 15.90 -5.94 -0.68
C ASP A 124 15.55 -4.67 -1.48
N LEU A 125 14.26 -4.37 -1.64
CA LEU A 125 13.78 -3.16 -2.34
C LEU A 125 14.11 -1.88 -1.55
N ILE A 126 13.89 -1.87 -0.24
CA ILE A 126 14.24 -0.71 0.59
C ILE A 126 15.75 -0.47 0.58
N ASP A 127 16.53 -1.52 0.72
CA ASP A 127 18.00 -1.47 0.75
C ASP A 127 18.57 -0.98 -0.57
N GLU A 128 18.00 -1.44 -1.69
CA GLU A 128 18.32 -0.93 -3.01
C GLU A 128 18.13 0.59 -3.05
N PHE A 129 16.96 1.09 -2.67
CA PHE A 129 16.69 2.54 -2.71
C PHE A 129 17.57 3.32 -1.73
N ALA A 130 17.70 2.86 -0.49
CA ALA A 130 18.55 3.49 0.52
C ALA A 130 20.02 3.58 0.08
N SER A 131 20.54 2.56 -0.62
CA SER A 131 21.91 2.55 -1.14
C SER A 131 22.14 3.52 -2.30
N THR A 132 21.07 3.93 -2.99
CA THR A 132 21.14 4.89 -4.11
C THR A 132 21.03 6.35 -3.68
N VAL A 133 20.71 6.61 -2.40
CA VAL A 133 20.63 7.96 -1.85
C VAL A 133 21.99 8.63 -1.98
N LYS A 134 22.03 9.77 -2.65
CA LYS A 134 23.26 10.56 -2.81
C LYS A 134 23.29 11.65 -1.75
N PRO A 135 24.30 11.67 -0.86
CA PRO A 135 24.48 12.75 0.09
C PRO A 135 24.51 14.10 -0.63
N GLY A 136 23.88 15.10 -0.03
CA GLY A 136 23.88 16.44 -0.61
C GLY A 136 22.93 16.70 -1.79
N LYS A 137 22.03 15.78 -2.15
CA LYS A 137 20.98 16.00 -3.18
C LYS A 137 19.61 16.23 -2.51
N GLU A 138 18.81 17.17 -3.00
CA GLU A 138 17.40 17.31 -2.57
C GLU A 138 16.48 16.61 -3.58
N GLU A 139 15.50 15.85 -3.09
CA GLU A 139 14.51 15.18 -3.94
C GLU A 139 13.22 15.99 -4.12
N ASN A 140 13.00 17.03 -3.31
CA ASN A 140 11.86 17.94 -3.44
C ASN A 140 12.13 19.31 -2.79
N THR A 141 11.95 20.40 -3.54
CA THR A 141 12.30 21.77 -3.12
C THR A 141 11.11 22.57 -2.59
N GLU A 142 9.93 21.98 -2.44
CA GLU A 142 8.83 22.70 -1.80
C GLU A 142 9.17 22.89 -0.32
N ASP A 143 9.28 24.16 0.09
CA ASP A 143 9.37 24.56 1.48
C ASP A 143 7.94 24.75 1.98
N LEU A 144 7.46 23.75 2.69
CA LEU A 144 6.12 23.77 3.28
C LEU A 144 6.29 23.87 4.80
N PRO A 145 5.47 24.69 5.48
CA PRO A 145 5.58 24.84 6.91
C PRO A 145 5.33 23.50 7.62
N VAL A 146 6.13 23.21 8.64
CA VAL A 146 5.88 22.10 9.55
C VAL A 146 4.54 22.36 10.23
N LEU A 147 3.55 21.50 9.96
CA LEU A 147 2.14 21.75 10.33
C LEU A 147 1.79 21.36 11.77
N TYR A 148 2.77 21.06 12.63
CA TYR A 148 2.51 20.66 14.00
C TYR A 148 3.74 20.86 14.89
N GLU A 149 3.55 21.42 16.09
CA GLU A 149 4.52 21.38 17.18
C GLU A 149 4.11 20.23 18.13
N SER A 150 4.73 19.05 18.04
CA SER A 150 4.53 17.99 19.04
C SER A 150 5.57 18.04 20.18
N CYS A 151 5.29 17.27 21.23
CA CYS A 151 5.76 17.49 22.60
C CYS A 151 7.20 16.99 22.94
N CYS A 152 8.02 16.63 21.94
CA CYS A 152 9.46 16.35 22.09
C CYS A 152 10.27 17.48 21.40
N ALA A 153 10.11 18.74 21.84
CA ALA A 153 10.87 19.92 21.35
C ALA A 153 10.96 20.07 19.80
N GLY A 154 10.00 19.54 19.03
CA GLY A 154 9.95 19.62 17.56
C GLY A 154 10.88 18.67 16.78
N HIS A 155 11.79 17.93 17.44
CA HIS A 155 12.83 17.15 16.73
C HIS A 155 12.29 15.90 16.00
N CYS A 156 11.27 15.23 16.57
CA CYS A 156 10.66 14.05 15.95
C CYS A 156 9.82 14.41 14.72
N ASP A 157 9.04 15.49 14.82
CA ASP A 157 8.23 15.97 13.70
C ASP A 157 9.09 16.53 12.57
N ASP A 158 10.18 17.23 12.92
CA ASP A 158 11.16 17.69 11.93
C ASP A 158 11.75 16.50 11.19
N LEU A 159 12.22 15.45 11.89
CA LEU A 159 12.71 14.25 11.23
C LEU A 159 11.67 13.67 10.26
N ILE A 160 10.43 13.49 10.70
CA ILE A 160 9.35 12.96 9.86
C ILE A 160 9.12 13.86 8.63
N TYR A 161 9.14 15.17 8.79
CA TYR A 161 9.03 16.12 7.69
C TYR A 161 10.18 15.96 6.68
N LEU A 162 11.43 15.90 7.16
CA LEU A 162 12.60 15.73 6.31
C LEU A 162 12.56 14.41 5.53
N LEU A 163 12.08 13.33 6.17
CA LEU A 163 11.86 12.02 5.55
C LEU A 163 10.73 12.04 4.51
N GLU A 164 9.59 12.67 4.82
CA GLU A 164 8.43 12.76 3.92
C GLU A 164 8.79 13.51 2.62
N PHE A 165 9.55 14.60 2.74
CA PHE A 165 9.91 15.48 1.61
C PHE A 165 11.25 15.16 0.96
N GLY A 166 12.07 14.29 1.53
CA GLY A 166 13.37 13.94 0.95
C GLY A 166 14.42 15.04 1.05
N LYS A 167 14.45 15.72 2.21
CA LYS A 167 15.43 16.78 2.52
C LYS A 167 16.75 16.16 3.02
N ILE A 168 17.41 15.37 2.16
CA ILE A 168 18.61 14.57 2.51
C ILE A 168 19.73 15.45 3.09
N LYS A 169 19.96 16.65 2.53
CA LYS A 169 20.95 17.60 3.08
C LYS A 169 20.72 17.94 4.55
N ALA A 170 19.47 18.09 4.96
CA ALA A 170 19.13 18.39 6.34
C ALA A 170 19.27 17.14 7.22
N LEU A 171 18.85 15.97 6.73
CA LEU A 171 19.09 14.68 7.39
C LEU A 171 20.59 14.42 7.62
N ASP A 172 21.43 14.79 6.66
CA ASP A 172 22.89 14.64 6.74
C ASP A 172 23.53 15.58 7.79
N ARG A 173 22.84 16.65 8.19
CA ARG A 173 23.33 17.57 9.24
C ARG A 173 23.09 17.07 10.65
N TYR A 174 22.21 16.09 10.84
CA TYR A 174 22.00 15.50 12.16
C TYR A 174 23.32 15.00 12.74
N THR A 175 23.53 15.37 14.00
CA THR A 175 24.59 14.86 14.87
C THR A 175 24.19 13.50 15.45
N LYS A 176 25.16 12.80 16.05
CA LYS A 176 24.89 11.51 16.70
C LYS A 176 24.03 11.71 17.95
N GLU A 177 24.22 12.84 18.62
CA GLU A 177 23.48 13.26 19.80
C GLU A 177 22.01 13.48 19.46
N GLU A 178 21.69 14.29 18.44
CA GLU A 178 20.31 14.50 17.96
C GLU A 178 19.67 13.20 17.47
N PHE A 179 20.45 12.34 16.80
CA PHE A 179 19.99 10.99 16.43
C PHE A 179 19.57 10.19 17.67
N SER A 180 20.42 10.14 18.71
CA SER A 180 20.12 9.41 19.94
C SER A 180 18.93 10.02 20.69
N GLU A 181 18.74 11.33 20.64
CA GLU A 181 17.57 12.00 21.23
C GLU A 181 16.27 11.60 20.53
N VAL A 182 16.23 11.66 19.19
CA VAL A 182 15.05 11.22 18.43
C VAL A 182 14.79 9.72 18.65
N MET A 183 15.84 8.90 18.63
CA MET A 183 15.76 7.46 18.85
C MET A 183 15.56 7.05 20.32
N SER A 184 15.35 8.01 21.22
CA SER A 184 14.96 7.77 22.62
C SER A 184 13.66 8.45 23.01
N CYS A 185 12.97 9.17 22.10
CA CYS A 185 11.65 9.75 22.38
C CYS A 185 10.59 8.62 22.40
N TYR A 186 9.80 8.58 23.48
CA TYR A 186 8.65 7.68 23.69
C TYR A 186 7.38 8.52 23.78
N HIS A 187 6.29 8.12 23.10
CA HIS A 187 4.98 8.78 23.23
C HIS A 187 3.93 7.84 23.84
N GLY A 188 2.88 8.41 24.43
CA GLY A 188 1.67 7.67 24.85
C GLY A 188 1.81 6.80 26.12
N GLY A 189 2.89 6.94 26.88
CA GLY A 189 3.17 6.10 28.05
C GLY A 189 3.72 4.72 27.69
N GLN A 190 3.97 3.87 28.69
CA GLN A 190 4.63 2.55 28.54
C GLN A 190 3.97 1.58 27.54
N ALA A 191 2.75 1.87 27.06
CA ALA A 191 1.97 0.99 26.19
C ALA A 191 2.31 1.07 24.69
N VAL A 192 2.87 2.19 24.21
CA VAL A 192 3.04 2.45 22.77
C VAL A 192 4.49 2.23 22.30
N GLY A 193 5.46 2.33 23.20
CA GLY A 193 6.88 2.10 22.91
C GLY A 193 7.58 3.30 22.26
N HIS A 194 8.65 3.02 21.52
CA HIS A 194 9.52 4.01 20.90
C HIS A 194 8.82 4.76 19.74
N HIS A 195 8.96 6.09 19.64
CA HIS A 195 8.17 6.91 18.71
C HIS A 195 8.34 6.51 17.25
N MET A 196 9.58 6.55 16.75
CA MET A 196 9.86 6.27 15.34
C MET A 196 9.46 4.85 14.97
N SER A 197 9.52 3.94 15.93
CA SER A 197 9.07 2.57 15.78
C SER A 197 7.58 2.46 15.54
N PHE A 198 6.81 3.13 16.38
CA PHE A 198 5.37 3.22 16.23
C PHE A 198 4.99 3.88 14.91
N PHE A 199 5.61 5.02 14.57
CA PHE A 199 5.34 5.72 13.32
C PHE A 199 5.66 4.85 12.08
N MET A 200 6.86 4.26 12.03
CA MET A 200 7.31 3.42 10.92
C MET A 200 6.40 2.20 10.71
N HIS A 201 5.88 1.61 11.78
CA HIS A 201 4.90 0.53 11.71
C HIS A 201 3.69 0.93 10.84
N TYR A 202 3.06 2.08 11.11
CA TYR A 202 1.88 2.50 10.35
C TYR A 202 2.22 2.90 8.91
N ILE A 203 3.35 3.55 8.67
CA ILE A 203 3.77 3.97 7.32
C ILE A 203 4.02 2.77 6.41
N VAL A 204 4.73 1.75 6.91
CA VAL A 204 4.97 0.49 6.17
C VAL A 204 3.65 -0.22 5.88
N HIS A 205 2.76 -0.33 6.87
CA HIS A 205 1.46 -0.97 6.70
C HIS A 205 0.58 -0.23 5.68
N PHE A 206 0.54 1.11 5.74
CA PHE A 206 -0.17 1.91 4.75
C PHE A 206 0.35 1.65 3.34
N PHE A 207 1.66 1.69 3.14
CA PHE A 207 2.28 1.50 1.82
C PHE A 207 1.94 0.12 1.24
N ILE A 208 2.19 -0.95 2.00
CA ILE A 208 1.99 -2.33 1.54
C ILE A 208 0.51 -2.61 1.32
N GLY A 209 -0.35 -2.21 2.27
CA GLY A 209 -1.80 -2.38 2.17
C GLY A 209 -2.39 -1.66 0.96
N THR A 210 -2.00 -0.40 0.73
CA THR A 210 -2.48 0.38 -0.42
C THR A 210 -2.01 -0.22 -1.74
N LYS A 211 -0.73 -0.62 -1.84
CA LYS A 211 -0.19 -1.25 -3.05
C LYS A 211 -0.87 -2.58 -3.35
N LEU A 212 -1.17 -3.36 -2.32
CA LEU A 212 -1.97 -4.56 -2.45
C LEU A 212 -3.35 -4.25 -3.04
N LEU A 213 -4.08 -3.29 -2.49
CA LEU A 213 -5.42 -2.94 -2.99
C LEU A 213 -5.39 -2.50 -4.46
N LEU A 214 -4.44 -1.61 -4.80
CA LEU A 214 -4.27 -1.10 -6.16
C LEU A 214 -3.93 -2.20 -7.16
N TYR A 215 -2.92 -3.03 -6.85
CA TYR A 215 -2.49 -4.12 -7.73
C TYR A 215 -3.62 -5.14 -7.96
N ASN A 216 -4.47 -5.30 -6.95
CA ASN A 216 -5.58 -6.24 -6.98
C ASN A 216 -6.87 -5.64 -7.57
N ASN A 217 -6.89 -4.37 -8.00
CA ASN A 217 -8.08 -3.67 -8.51
C ASN A 217 -9.30 -3.84 -7.56
N VAL A 218 -9.09 -3.67 -6.26
CA VAL A 218 -10.17 -3.80 -5.28
C VAL A 218 -11.14 -2.61 -5.44
N GLU A 219 -12.37 -2.89 -5.87
CA GLU A 219 -13.40 -1.88 -6.12
C GLU A 219 -13.98 -1.27 -4.82
N GLN A 220 -14.02 -2.05 -3.73
CA GLN A 220 -14.50 -1.61 -2.43
C GLN A 220 -13.35 -1.59 -1.42
N ALA A 221 -12.60 -0.49 -1.40
CA ALA A 221 -11.54 -0.30 -0.42
C ALA A 221 -12.13 -0.28 1.01
N PRO A 222 -11.40 -0.84 2.00
CA PRO A 222 -11.86 -0.81 3.38
C PRO A 222 -11.85 0.61 3.94
N LYS A 223 -12.54 0.86 5.05
CA LYS A 223 -12.47 2.19 5.70
C LYS A 223 -11.15 2.34 6.45
N LEU A 224 -10.44 3.46 6.23
CA LEU A 224 -9.26 3.88 7.00
C LEU A 224 -9.54 4.32 8.45
N HIS A 225 -10.74 4.07 8.98
CA HIS A 225 -11.19 4.55 10.28
C HIS A 225 -10.13 4.43 11.39
N ARG A 226 -9.40 3.32 11.50
CA ARG A 226 -8.30 3.17 12.47
C ARG A 226 -7.15 4.18 12.33
N MET A 227 -6.79 4.63 11.12
CA MET A 227 -5.75 5.67 10.97
C MET A 227 -6.23 7.05 11.43
N TYR A 228 -7.54 7.31 11.38
CA TYR A 228 -8.14 8.54 11.92
C TYR A 228 -8.43 8.42 13.42
N ASP A 229 -9.01 7.29 13.85
CA ASP A 229 -9.52 7.07 15.20
C ASP A 229 -8.41 6.64 16.18
N SER A 230 -7.39 5.93 15.69
CA SER A 230 -6.21 5.53 16.47
C SER A 230 -5.04 6.51 16.31
N ALA A 231 -5.27 7.66 15.70
CA ALA A 231 -4.34 8.79 15.75
C ALA A 231 -4.32 9.39 17.16
N CYS A 232 -3.92 8.61 18.16
CA CYS A 232 -3.42 9.15 19.41
C CYS A 232 -2.30 10.12 19.01
N ASP A 233 -2.56 11.41 19.20
CA ASP A 233 -1.68 12.54 18.95
C ASP A 233 -1.29 12.82 17.50
N GLY A 234 -1.99 12.22 16.52
CA GLY A 234 -1.64 12.43 15.11
C GLY A 234 -0.20 12.00 14.84
N GLN A 235 0.14 10.75 15.15
CA GLN A 235 1.48 10.19 14.89
C GLN A 235 1.43 8.87 14.09
N THR A 236 0.26 8.50 13.58
CA THR A 236 0.04 7.25 12.83
C THR A 236 0.16 7.41 11.32
N PHE A 237 0.42 8.62 10.83
CA PHE A 237 0.56 8.87 9.39
C PHE A 237 1.43 10.09 9.06
N LEU A 238 1.89 10.16 7.82
CA LEU A 238 2.67 11.28 7.28
C LEU A 238 1.92 12.61 7.47
N PRO A 239 2.46 13.58 8.23
CA PRO A 239 1.77 14.82 8.57
C PRO A 239 1.19 15.55 7.38
N TYR A 240 1.95 15.71 6.29
CA TYR A 240 1.48 16.50 5.14
C TYR A 240 0.49 15.73 4.27
N GLN A 241 0.62 14.40 4.16
CA GLN A 241 -0.36 13.57 3.45
C GLN A 241 -1.69 13.39 4.22
N ARG A 242 -1.83 13.78 5.49
CA ARG A 242 -3.09 13.59 6.23
C ARG A 242 -4.28 14.26 5.57
N LYS A 243 -4.08 15.46 5.03
CA LYS A 243 -5.12 16.18 4.29
C LYS A 243 -5.64 15.36 3.10
N ASN A 244 -4.87 14.41 2.59
CA ASN A 244 -5.22 13.56 1.44
C ASN A 244 -5.88 12.23 1.83
N LEU A 245 -5.90 11.84 3.11
CA LEU A 245 -6.43 10.55 3.56
C LEU A 245 -7.92 10.35 3.17
N HIS A 246 -8.70 11.43 3.04
CA HIS A 246 -10.12 11.34 2.68
C HIS A 246 -10.34 11.00 1.19
N LEU A 247 -9.29 11.18 0.37
CA LEU A 247 -9.21 10.88 -1.06
C LEU A 247 -8.56 9.51 -1.34
N TRP A 248 -8.00 8.86 -0.32
CA TRP A 248 -7.39 7.54 -0.45
C TRP A 248 -8.36 6.52 -1.07
N MET A 249 -7.90 5.84 -2.12
CA MET A 249 -8.66 4.89 -2.94
C MET A 249 -9.91 5.47 -3.66
N LYS A 250 -10.17 6.77 -3.55
CA LYS A 250 -11.18 7.49 -4.35
C LYS A 250 -10.56 8.27 -5.50
N ASP A 251 -9.35 8.79 -5.27
CA ASP A 251 -8.51 9.45 -6.26
C ASP A 251 -7.19 8.68 -6.36
N LEU A 252 -6.95 8.07 -7.53
CA LEU A 252 -5.78 7.21 -7.74
C LEU A 252 -4.48 8.00 -7.87
N ASP A 253 -4.53 9.23 -8.34
CA ASP A 253 -3.35 10.08 -8.45
C ASP A 253 -2.91 10.51 -7.06
N VAL A 254 -3.84 10.99 -6.23
CA VAL A 254 -3.57 11.33 -4.84
C VAL A 254 -3.09 10.12 -4.04
N THR A 255 -3.73 8.96 -4.22
CA THR A 255 -3.32 7.71 -3.57
C THR A 255 -1.89 7.31 -3.98
N THR A 256 -1.55 7.52 -5.25
CA THR A 256 -0.21 7.25 -5.77
C THR A 256 0.84 8.16 -5.14
N GLU A 257 0.55 9.46 -4.99
CA GLU A 257 1.44 10.40 -4.33
C GLU A 257 1.63 10.06 -2.84
N MET A 258 0.56 9.70 -2.14
CA MET A 258 0.67 9.23 -0.75
C MET A 258 1.56 7.99 -0.63
N CYS A 259 1.43 7.02 -1.54
CA CYS A 259 2.32 5.85 -1.58
C CYS A 259 3.77 6.22 -1.86
N LYS A 260 4.04 7.19 -2.75
CA LYS A 260 5.40 7.65 -3.04
C LYS A 260 6.02 8.31 -1.81
N ALA A 261 5.28 9.17 -1.13
CA ALA A 261 5.73 9.82 0.10
C ALA A 261 5.99 8.79 1.22
N ALA A 262 5.10 7.81 1.39
CA ALA A 262 5.29 6.73 2.36
C ALA A 262 6.55 5.90 2.06
N PHE A 263 6.74 5.48 0.81
CA PHE A 263 7.92 4.73 0.41
C PHE A 263 9.21 5.54 0.59
N ARG A 264 9.19 6.83 0.25
CA ARG A 264 10.29 7.76 0.49
C ARG A 264 10.69 7.82 1.95
N CYS A 265 9.70 8.04 2.82
CA CYS A 265 9.91 8.06 4.25
C CYS A 265 10.60 6.77 4.74
N ILE A 266 10.17 5.60 4.23
CA ILE A 266 10.73 4.30 4.62
C ILE A 266 12.20 4.17 4.21
N TYR A 267 12.55 4.38 2.94
CA TYR A 267 13.94 4.16 2.52
C TYR A 267 14.90 5.22 3.06
N LEU A 268 14.43 6.46 3.24
CA LEU A 268 15.23 7.52 3.83
C LEU A 268 15.47 7.31 5.32
N TYR A 269 14.51 6.72 6.04
CA TYR A 269 14.69 6.32 7.42
C TYR A 269 15.81 5.26 7.54
N VAL A 270 15.80 4.24 6.68
CA VAL A 270 16.86 3.22 6.64
C VAL A 270 18.21 3.83 6.29
N TYR A 271 18.28 4.70 5.27
CA TYR A 271 19.48 5.46 4.93
C TYR A 271 20.02 6.24 6.14
N TRP A 272 19.16 7.03 6.77
CA TRP A 272 19.52 7.89 7.89
C TRP A 272 19.98 7.08 9.10
N ARG A 273 19.30 5.97 9.42
CA ARG A 273 19.70 5.11 10.55
C ARG A 273 21.05 4.45 10.30
N ARG A 274 21.32 3.97 9.08
CA ARG A 274 22.62 3.38 8.70
C ARG A 274 23.80 4.35 8.78
N LYS A 275 23.55 5.66 8.68
CA LYS A 275 24.58 6.68 8.90
C LYS A 275 25.16 6.60 10.32
N PHE A 276 24.33 6.31 11.33
CA PHE A 276 24.73 6.27 12.74
C PHE A 276 24.91 4.86 13.29
N GLU A 277 24.20 3.90 12.69
CA GLU A 277 24.20 2.48 13.02
C GLU A 277 24.52 1.68 11.74
N PRO A 278 25.78 1.56 11.30
CA PRO A 278 26.12 0.94 10.00
C PRO A 278 25.63 -0.52 9.85
N ASP A 279 25.52 -1.24 10.96
CA ASP A 279 25.03 -2.61 11.02
C ASP A 279 23.48 -2.70 11.06
N TYR A 280 22.79 -1.56 10.98
CA TYR A 280 21.34 -1.51 11.00
C TYR A 280 20.76 -2.25 9.79
N ASN A 281 19.89 -3.21 10.11
CA ASN A 281 19.04 -3.90 9.15
C ASN A 281 17.58 -3.73 9.62
N ILE A 282 16.71 -3.31 8.71
CA ILE A 282 15.28 -3.19 8.99
C ILE A 282 14.66 -4.54 9.39
N GLU A 283 15.28 -5.67 9.02
CA GLU A 283 14.88 -7.02 9.46
C GLU A 283 15.21 -7.29 10.95
N THR A 284 16.32 -6.73 11.46
CA THR A 284 16.76 -6.93 12.85
C THR A 284 16.18 -5.90 13.80
N ASP A 285 15.67 -4.80 13.26
CA ASP A 285 14.84 -3.83 13.96
C ASP A 285 13.47 -4.43 14.28
N ARG A 286 13.43 -5.24 15.34
CA ARG A 286 12.23 -5.92 15.88
C ARG A 286 11.14 -4.98 16.39
N ILE A 287 11.14 -3.75 15.93
CA ILE A 287 10.18 -2.67 16.14
C ILE A 287 8.84 -2.92 15.39
N LEU A 288 8.73 -4.09 14.77
CA LEU A 288 7.48 -4.74 14.35
C LEU A 288 7.10 -5.94 15.27
N GLU A 289 7.71 -6.09 16.44
CA GLU A 289 7.17 -6.82 17.60
C GLU A 289 6.43 -5.81 18.49
N LEU A 290 5.11 -5.75 18.37
CA LEU A 290 4.29 -5.33 19.51
C LEU A 290 4.30 -6.53 20.48
N GLY A 291 4.57 -6.28 21.77
CA GLY A 291 4.86 -7.31 22.76
C GLY A 291 3.91 -8.52 22.82
N ASN A 292 4.38 -9.57 23.49
CA ASN A 292 3.79 -10.92 23.71
C ASN A 292 4.23 -12.05 22.76
N GLY A 293 5.38 -11.91 22.11
CA GLY A 293 5.96 -13.00 21.31
C GLY A 293 5.27 -13.23 19.97
N GLU A 294 4.49 -12.26 19.50
CA GLU A 294 3.95 -12.23 18.14
C GLU A 294 4.94 -11.50 17.22
N ARG A 295 5.43 -12.23 16.22
CA ARG A 295 6.27 -11.69 15.12
C ARG A 295 5.42 -10.79 14.24
N ILE A 296 6.06 -9.88 13.49
CA ILE A 296 5.48 -9.03 12.43
C ILE A 296 4.23 -9.66 11.80
N GLY A 297 3.09 -9.40 12.42
CA GLY A 297 1.84 -9.46 11.75
C GLY A 297 1.84 -8.20 10.93
N PHE A 298 2.07 -8.32 9.62
CA PHE A 298 1.27 -7.51 8.72
C PHE A 298 -0.15 -7.61 9.27
N TRP A 299 -0.70 -6.60 9.92
CA TRP A 299 -2.06 -6.63 10.47
C TRP A 299 -3.13 -6.63 9.35
N CYS A 300 -2.67 -6.74 8.10
CA CYS A 300 -3.45 -7.31 7.02
C CYS A 300 -3.72 -8.82 7.21
N PHE A 301 -2.99 -9.57 8.03
CA PHE A 301 -2.86 -11.02 7.94
C PHE A 301 -2.94 -11.79 9.27
N SER A 302 -3.44 -11.19 10.36
CA SER A 302 -3.66 -11.93 11.62
C SER A 302 -5.02 -12.63 11.64
N SER A 303 -4.97 -13.95 11.84
CA SER A 303 -6.06 -14.81 12.26
C SER A 303 -6.31 -14.62 13.75
N SER A 304 -7.54 -14.26 14.12
CA SER A 304 -8.14 -14.79 15.35
C SER A 304 -8.55 -16.23 15.10
#